data_AF-A0A1C5RJE3-F1
#
_entry.id   AF-A0A1C5RJE3-F1
#
_cell.length_a   1.000
_cell.length_b   1.000
_cell.length_c   1.000
_cell.angle_alpha   90.00
_cell.angle_beta   90.00
_cell.angle_gamma   90.00
#
_symmetry.space_group_name_H-M   'P 1'
#
loop_
_entity.id
_entity.type
_entity.pdbx_description
1 polymer ?
#
loop_
_entity_poly.entity_id
_entity_poly.type
_entity_poly.pdbx_seq_one_letter_code
_entity_poly.pdbx_strand_id
1 'polypeptide(L)' 'MDRKDEKSYAMCPKCGTELFKARTADGAEVCCRKCKRKYEVKLQTGSLQLREITATYSA' A
#
# COMPACT_ATOMS: atom_id res chain seq x y z
N MET A 1 -15.41 -16.38 -19.50
CA MET A 1 -14.06 -15.79 -19.45
C MET A 1 -13.87 -15.23 -18.06
N ASP A 2 -13.19 -16.01 -17.23
CA ASP A 2 -12.84 -15.71 -15.85
C ASP A 2 -12.19 -14.33 -15.78
N ARG A 3 -12.93 -13.36 -15.22
CA ARG A 3 -12.37 -12.07 -14.81
C ARG A 3 -11.37 -12.39 -13.72
N LYS A 4 -10.12 -12.63 -14.08
CA LYS A 4 -8.99 -12.64 -13.15
C LYS A 4 -9.04 -11.28 -12.48
N ASP A 5 -9.63 -11.21 -11.28
CA ASP A 5 -9.39 -10.12 -10.37
C ASP A 5 -7.88 -10.00 -10.29
N GLU A 6 -7.33 -9.01 -10.99
CA GLU A 6 -5.94 -8.61 -10.88
C GLU A 6 -5.81 -8.07 -9.46
N LYS A 7 -5.64 -8.99 -8.52
CA LYS A 7 -5.38 -8.69 -7.12
C LYS A 7 -4.04 -7.99 -7.13
N SER A 8 -4.04 -6.66 -7.19
CA SER A 8 -2.80 -5.89 -7.06
C SER A 8 -2.39 -5.98 -5.60
N TYR A 9 -1.34 -6.74 -5.29
CA TYR A 9 -0.79 -6.83 -3.94
C TYR A 9 0.20 -5.69 -3.75
N ALA A 10 0.03 -4.92 -2.70
CA ALA A 10 1.02 -3.94 -2.30
C ALA A 10 2.02 -4.61 -1.34
N MET A 11 3.29 -4.63 -1.73
CA MET A 11 4.38 -5.10 -0.88
C MET A 11 5.14 -3.91 -0.30
N CYS A 12 5.61 -4.05 0.94
CA CYS A 12 6.45 -3.04 1.56
C CYS A 12 7.79 -2.95 0.82
N PRO A 13 8.16 -1.80 0.23
CA PRO A 13 9.40 -1.67 -0.54
C PRO A 13 10.66 -1.82 0.33
N LYS A 14 10.53 -1.74 1.66
CA LYS A 14 11.65 -1.86 2.59
C LYS A 14 11.93 -3.29 3.06
N CYS A 15 10.90 -4.10 3.25
CA CYS A 15 11.05 -5.43 3.87
C CYS A 15 10.39 -6.56 3.09
N GLY A 16 9.74 -6.26 1.96
CA GLY A 16 9.01 -7.24 1.14
C GLY A 16 7.79 -7.86 1.81
N THR A 17 7.38 -7.37 2.99
CA THR A 17 6.17 -7.88 3.68
C THR A 17 4.92 -7.42 2.95
N GLU A 18 3.98 -8.33 2.74
CA GLU A 18 2.68 -8.02 2.16
C GLU A 18 1.94 -7.00 3.05
N LEU A 19 1.51 -5.89 2.44
CA LEU A 19 0.80 -4.84 3.13
C LEU A 19 -0.71 -5.05 3.04
N PHE A 20 -1.24 -5.21 1.83
CA PHE A 20 -2.67 -5.43 1.56
C PHE A 20 -2.94 -5.95 0.14
N LYS A 21 -4.14 -6.51 -0.07
CA LYS A 21 -4.73 -6.85 -1.39
C LYS A 21 -5.60 -5.70 -1.88
N ALA A 22 -5.31 -5.12 -3.04
CA ALA A 22 -6.02 -3.92 -3.50
C ALA A 22 -7.41 -4.24 -4.11
N ARG A 23 -8.44 -3.77 -3.40
CA ARG A 23 -9.51 -2.86 -3.89
C ARG A 23 -9.44 -1.57 -3.05
N THR A 24 -8.24 -1.07 -2.79
CA THR A 24 -8.04 0.03 -1.84
C THR A 24 -8.31 1.36 -2.54
N ALA A 25 -9.03 2.25 -1.88
CA ALA A 25 -9.31 3.59 -2.40
C ALA A 25 -8.02 4.40 -2.58
N ASP A 26 -8.01 5.30 -3.56
CA ASP A 26 -6.97 6.32 -3.70
C ASP A 26 -6.88 7.15 -2.41
N GLY A 27 -5.66 7.34 -1.89
CA GLY A 27 -5.41 8.02 -0.62
C GLY A 27 -5.51 7.13 0.62
N ALA A 28 -5.65 5.81 0.48
CA ALA A 28 -5.68 4.92 1.63
C ALA A 28 -4.33 4.85 2.36
N GLU A 29 -4.34 4.88 3.68
CA GLU A 29 -3.15 4.69 4.51
C GLU A 29 -2.94 3.22 4.86
N VAL A 30 -1.70 2.78 4.75
CA VAL A 30 -1.28 1.40 4.93
C VAL A 30 -0.06 1.40 5.84
N CYS A 31 -0.12 0.61 6.90
CA CYS A 31 1.00 0.47 7.83
C CYS A 31 1.67 -0.90 7.65
N CYS A 32 2.99 -0.88 7.43
CA CYS A 32 3.78 -2.10 7.48
C CYS A 32 3.95 -2.54 8.93
N ARG A 33 3.37 -3.68 9.33
CA ARG A 33 3.53 -4.20 10.70
C ARG A 33 4.99 -4.52 11.05
N LYS A 34 5.80 -4.88 10.06
CA LYS A 34 7.20 -5.27 10.26
C LYS A 34 8.13 -4.05 10.37
N CYS A 35 7.99 -3.08 9.47
CA CYS A 35 8.78 -1.85 9.51
C CYS A 35 8.21 -0.79 10.47
N LYS A 36 6.95 -0.95 10.90
CA LYS A 36 6.15 0.07 11.60
C LYS A 36 6.10 1.41 10.86
N ARG A 37 6.20 1.35 9.53
CA ARG A 37 6.17 2.53 8.63
C ARG A 37 4.82 2.63 7.99
N LYS A 38 4.31 3.85 7.84
CA LYS A 38 3.09 4.13 7.11
C LYS A 38 3.41 4.55 5.67
N TYR A 39 2.55 4.14 4.77
CA TYR A 39 2.57 4.51 3.37
C TYR A 39 1.17 4.97 2.98
N GLU A 40 1.08 5.90 2.06
CA GLU A 40 -0.15 6.33 1.40
C GLU A 40 -0.21 5.66 0.03
N VAL A 41 -1.35 5.05 -0.28
CA VAL A 41 -1.63 4.47 -1.59
C VAL A 41 -2.09 5.57 -2.53
N LYS A 42 -1.40 5.74 -3.66
CA LYS A 42 -1.85 6.58 -4.77
C LYS A 42 -2.11 5.72 -5.99
N LEU A 43 -3.31 5.81 -6.53
CA LEU A 43 -3.68 5.19 -7.80
C LEU A 43 -3.53 6.24 -8.91
N GLN A 44 -2.35 6.29 -9.53
CA GLN A 44 -2.12 7.14 -10.69
C GLN A 44 -2.18 6.32 -11.97
N THR A 45 -3.13 6.65 -12.84
CA THR A 45 -3.19 6.15 -14.23
C THR A 45 -3.16 4.62 -14.34
N GLY A 46 -3.85 3.94 -13.41
CA GLY A 46 -3.91 2.47 -13.36
C GLY A 46 -2.72 1.79 -12.69
N SER A 47 -1.73 2.54 -12.20
CA SER A 47 -0.59 2.02 -11.45
C SER A 47 -0.71 2.37 -9.95
N LEU A 48 -0.54 1.36 -9.10
CA LEU A 48 -0.50 1.55 -7.65
C LEU A 48 0.88 2.04 -7.22
N GLN A 49 0.94 3.21 -6.62
CA GLN A 49 2.14 3.84 -6.06
C GLN A 49 2.01 3.89 -4.52
N LEU A 50 3.09 3.53 -3.82
CA LEU A 50 3.17 3.65 -2.36
C LEU A 50 4.10 4.81 -2.01
N ARG A 51 3.57 5.84 -1.34
CA ARG A 51 4.37 6.96 -0.85
C ARG A 51 4.57 6.83 0.64
N GLU A 52 5.82 6.75 1.11
CA GLU A 52 6.09 6.71 2.55
C GLU A 52 5.58 8.01 3.18
N ILE A 53 4.71 7.86 4.19
CA ILE A 53 4.29 8.96 5.04
C ILE A 53 4.92 8.70 6.41
N THR A 54 5.89 9.52 6.78
CA THR A 54 6.38 9.56 8.15
C THR A 54 5.24 10.04 9.03
N ALA A 55 4.50 9.10 9.60
CA ALA A 55 3.70 9.39 10.78
C ALA A 55 4.70 9.66 11.90
N THR A 56 5.17 10.90 12.01
CA THR A 56 5.69 11.42 13.26
C THR A 56 4.52 11.37 14.23
N TYR A 57 4.39 10.24 14.92
CA TYR A 57 3.61 10.17 16.13
C TYR A 57 4.39 11.00 17.15
N SER A 58 4.12 12.31 17.15
CA SER A 58 4.51 13.17 18.25
C SER A 58 3.75 12.63 19.47
N ALA A 59 4.54 12.15 20.44
CA ALA A 59 4.12 11.46 21.65
C ALA A 59 3.09 12.22 22.48
#